data_AF-A0A532TDF1-F1
#
_entry.id   AF-A0A532TDF1-F1
#
_cell.length_a   1.000
_cell.length_b   1.000
_cell.length_c   1.000
_cell.angle_alpha   90.00
_cell.angle_beta   90.00
_cell.angle_gamma   90.00
#
_symmetry.space_group_name_H-M   'P 1'
#
loop_
_entity.id
_entity.type
_entity.pdbx_description
1 polymer ?
#
loop_
_entity_poly.entity_id
_entity_poly.type
_entity_poly.pdbx_seq_one_letter_code
_entity_poly.pdbx_strand_id
1 'polypeptide(L)'
;MSTEIETIINELLNTEQNIFGVAIINKSGSLITQTQNWDISSDLDKVNELLKAKIKLGQRGIPNILLQGIKYMIVENTEERKIGTNITGKGHIIIAPIPIGGTGALICYINPQAGPRDALFTVQSFALKLANFV
;
A
#
# COMPACT_ATOMS: atom_id res chain seq x y z
N MET A 1 4.49 19.07 -1.17
CA MET A 1 3.33 18.20 -1.48
C MET A 1 2.48 18.94 -2.47
N SER A 2 2.06 18.32 -3.57
CA SER A 2 1.10 19.00 -4.46
C SER A 2 -0.27 19.01 -3.78
N THR A 3 -1.00 20.12 -3.92
CA THR A 3 -2.34 20.31 -3.35
C THR A 3 -3.34 19.24 -3.80
N GLU A 4 -3.11 18.66 -4.98
CA GLU A 4 -3.95 17.63 -5.58
C GLU A 4 -3.79 16.28 -4.87
N ILE A 5 -2.55 15.85 -4.59
CA ILE A 5 -2.29 14.60 -3.85
C ILE A 5 -2.93 14.66 -2.46
N GLU A 6 -2.82 15.81 -1.79
CA GLU A 6 -3.47 16.03 -0.48
C GLU A 6 -4.98 15.89 -0.56
N THR A 7 -5.59 16.51 -1.56
CA THR A 7 -7.04 16.44 -1.80
C THR A 7 -7.49 15.00 -2.04
N ILE A 8 -6.75 14.24 -2.86
CA ILE A 8 -7.04 12.83 -3.14
C ILE A 8 -6.91 11.97 -1.87
N ILE A 9 -5.91 12.21 -1.02
CA ILE A 9 -5.78 11.48 0.26
C ILE A 9 -6.93 11.82 1.20
N ASN A 10 -7.32 13.09 1.32
CA ASN A 10 -8.44 13.50 2.17
C ASN A 10 -9.76 12.88 1.69
N GLU A 11 -10.01 12.85 0.38
CA GLU A 11 -11.15 12.13 -0.20
C GLU A 11 -11.11 10.63 0.10
N LEU A 12 -9.93 9.99 0.01
CA LEU A 12 -9.76 8.56 0.30
C LEU A 12 -10.15 8.24 1.75
N LEU A 13 -9.60 8.99 2.70
CA LEU A 13 -9.85 8.81 4.13
C LEU A 13 -11.30 9.12 4.51
N ASN A 14 -11.95 10.08 3.83
CA ASN A 14 -13.36 10.36 4.03
C ASN A 14 -14.27 9.26 3.45
N THR A 15 -13.87 8.66 2.33
CA THR A 15 -14.64 7.61 1.64
C THR A 15 -14.55 6.27 2.38
N GLU A 16 -13.36 5.91 2.85
CA GLU A 16 -13.10 4.62 3.50
C GLU A 16 -12.54 4.82 4.91
N GLN A 17 -13.44 4.70 5.89
CA GLN A 17 -13.16 4.94 7.31
C GLN A 17 -12.28 3.85 7.95
N ASN A 18 -12.10 2.69 7.30
CA ASN A 18 -11.22 1.64 7.80
C ASN A 18 -9.74 1.86 7.44
N ILE A 19 -9.41 2.84 6.60
CA ILE A 19 -8.02 3.21 6.32
C ILE A 19 -7.52 4.09 7.45
N PHE A 20 -6.60 3.56 8.25
CA PHE A 20 -6.02 4.27 9.39
C PHE A 20 -4.70 4.96 9.04
N GLY A 21 -4.01 4.55 7.97
CA GLY A 21 -2.78 5.22 7.53
C GLY A 21 -2.61 5.15 6.02
N VAL A 22 -2.02 6.17 5.43
CA VAL A 22 -1.75 6.25 3.98
C VAL A 22 -0.30 6.65 3.76
N ALA A 23 0.34 6.05 2.76
CA ALA A 23 1.62 6.48 2.23
C ALA A 23 1.61 6.34 0.70
N ILE A 24 2.30 7.25 0.01
CA ILE A 24 2.43 7.23 -1.44
C ILE A 24 3.90 7.25 -1.78
N ILE A 25 4.32 6.32 -2.63
CA ILE A 25 5.68 6.29 -3.18
C ILE A 25 5.64 6.55 -4.68
N ASN A 26 6.61 7.32 -5.18
CA ASN A 26 6.77 7.61 -6.60
C ASN A 26 7.39 6.43 -7.37
N LYS A 27 7.45 6.56 -8.70
CA LYS A 27 8.08 5.56 -9.58
C LYS A 27 9.57 5.29 -9.28
N SER A 28 10.30 6.22 -8.66
CA SER A 28 11.69 6.00 -8.23
C SER A 28 11.80 5.21 -6.92
N GLY A 29 10.68 4.91 -6.26
CA GLY A 29 10.64 4.21 -4.98
C GLY A 29 10.87 5.12 -3.77
N SER A 30 10.77 6.44 -3.96
CA SER A 30 10.89 7.45 -2.91
C SER A 30 9.51 7.81 -2.36
N LEU A 31 9.43 8.07 -1.05
CA LEU A 31 8.20 8.52 -0.41
C LEU A 31 7.84 9.94 -0.90
N ILE A 32 6.63 10.12 -1.42
CA ILE A 32 6.06 11.43 -1.75
C ILE A 32 5.45 12.05 -0.50
N THR A 33 4.61 11.28 0.20
CA THR A 33 3.89 11.72 1.40
C THR A 33 3.36 10.52 2.19
N GLN A 34 3.01 10.77 3.45
CA GLN A 34 2.30 9.84 4.32
C GLN A 34 1.49 10.60 5.38
N THR A 35 0.49 9.93 5.96
CA THR A 35 -0.25 10.45 7.12
C THR A 35 0.66 10.51 8.34
N GLN A 36 0.42 11.46 9.25
CA GLN A 36 1.32 11.75 10.37
C GLN A 36 1.38 10.65 11.45
N ASN A 37 0.40 9.76 11.47
CA ASN A 37 0.26 8.73 12.50
C ASN A 37 1.14 7.50 12.26
N TRP A 38 1.90 7.46 11.16
CA TRP A 38 2.86 6.41 10.88
C TRP A 38 4.01 6.93 10.01
N ASP A 39 5.10 6.16 9.97
CA ASP A 39 6.30 6.47 9.19
C ASP A 39 6.91 5.19 8.62
N ILE A 40 6.82 5.03 7.30
CA ILE A 40 7.38 3.88 6.58
C ILE A 40 8.74 4.17 5.95
N SER A 41 9.32 5.35 6.18
CA SER A 41 10.55 5.81 5.52
C SER A 41 11.72 4.82 5.69
N SER A 42 11.86 4.21 6.86
CA SER A 42 12.89 3.20 7.16
C SER A 42 12.66 1.84 6.49
N ASP A 43 11.49 1.59 5.92
CA ASP A 43 11.09 0.30 5.35
C ASP A 43 10.83 0.36 3.84
N LEU A 44 11.09 1.50 3.18
CA LEU A 44 10.85 1.70 1.75
C LEU A 44 11.57 0.66 0.88
N ASP A 45 12.77 0.23 1.26
CA ASP A 45 13.51 -0.80 0.52
C ASP A 45 12.71 -2.11 0.42
N LYS A 46 12.03 -2.51 1.50
CA LYS A 46 11.21 -3.73 1.54
C LYS A 46 9.94 -3.58 0.70
N VAL A 47 9.33 -2.39 0.71
CA VAL A 47 8.17 -2.07 -0.14
C VAL A 47 8.58 -2.12 -1.61
N ASN A 48 9.69 -1.48 -1.94
CA ASN A 48 10.25 -1.44 -3.30
C ASN A 48 10.64 -2.83 -3.80
N GLU A 49 11.22 -3.67 -2.94
CA GLU A 49 11.51 -5.07 -3.25
C GLU A 49 10.22 -5.83 -3.60
N LEU A 50 9.18 -5.68 -2.77
CA LEU A 50 7.89 -6.33 -2.98
C LEU A 50 7.20 -5.88 -4.28
N LEU A 51 7.31 -4.60 -4.63
CA LEU A 51 6.76 -4.06 -5.89
C LEU A 51 7.50 -4.57 -7.12
N LYS A 52 8.83 -4.66 -7.05
CA LYS A 52 9.68 -5.13 -8.16
C LYS A 52 9.66 -6.65 -8.33
N ALA A 53 9.23 -7.40 -7.32
CA ALA A 53 9.20 -8.85 -7.36
C ALA A 53 8.25 -9.38 -8.44
N LYS A 54 8.83 -9.90 -9.54
CA LYS A 54 8.11 -10.64 -10.58
C LYS A 54 8.18 -12.14 -10.28
N ILE A 55 7.05 -12.73 -9.90
CA ILE A 55 6.99 -14.17 -9.59
C ILE A 55 6.95 -14.94 -10.91
N LYS A 56 7.99 -15.76 -11.15
CA LYS A 56 8.00 -16.73 -12.26
C LYS A 56 7.29 -18.01 -11.84
N LEU A 57 6.79 -18.76 -12.83
CA LEU A 57 6.17 -20.07 -12.59
C LEU A 57 7.12 -20.97 -11.78
N GLY A 58 6.64 -21.50 -10.65
CA GLY A 58 7.41 -22.36 -9.76
C GLY A 58 8.30 -21.66 -8.74
N GLN A 59 8.37 -20.32 -8.72
CA GLN A 59 9.11 -19.58 -7.68
C GLN A 59 8.22 -19.18 -6.51
N ARG A 60 8.78 -19.23 -5.29
CA ARG A 60 8.13 -18.71 -4.09
C ARG A 60 8.29 -17.19 -4.07
N GLY A 61 7.16 -16.47 -4.10
CA GLY A 61 7.16 -15.02 -3.90
C GLY A 61 7.54 -14.61 -2.46
N ILE A 62 7.73 -13.31 -2.25
CA ILE A 62 8.00 -12.74 -0.93
C ILE A 62 6.81 -13.06 0.01
N PRO A 63 7.01 -13.86 1.08
CA PRO A 63 5.90 -14.39 1.86
C PRO A 63 5.39 -13.43 2.94
N ASN A 64 6.16 -12.39 3.27
CA ASN A 64 5.81 -11.40 4.28
C ASN A 64 6.57 -10.09 4.04
N ILE A 65 6.06 -9.01 4.62
CA ILE A 65 6.74 -7.71 4.69
C ILE A 65 6.74 -7.21 6.14
N LEU A 66 7.83 -6.56 6.55
CA LEU A 66 7.96 -5.92 7.85
C LEU A 66 7.88 -4.41 7.67
N LEU A 67 6.83 -3.77 8.20
CA LEU A 67 6.67 -2.31 8.21
C LEU A 67 6.51 -1.84 9.65
N GLN A 68 7.34 -0.90 10.08
CA GLN A 68 7.38 -0.37 11.46
C GLN A 68 7.48 -1.47 12.54
N GLY A 69 8.25 -2.52 12.26
CA GLY A 69 8.38 -3.68 13.16
C GLY A 69 7.16 -4.60 13.21
N ILE A 70 6.10 -4.32 12.44
CA ILE A 70 4.92 -5.19 12.33
C ILE A 70 5.08 -6.10 11.10
N LYS A 71 5.00 -7.41 11.33
CA LYS A 71 5.09 -8.42 10.28
C LYS A 71 3.71 -8.67 9.67
N TYR A 72 3.60 -8.50 8.36
CA TYR A 72 2.39 -8.77 7.57
C TYR A 72 2.66 -9.93 6.61
N MET A 73 1.89 -11.01 6.73
CA MET A 73 1.95 -12.15 5.81
C MET A 73 1.27 -11.77 4.50
N ILE A 74 1.93 -12.01 3.37
CA ILE A 74 1.36 -11.71 2.05
C ILE A 74 0.31 -12.79 1.73
N VAL A 75 -0.95 -12.37 1.68
CA VAL A 75 -2.10 -13.25 1.40
C VAL A 75 -2.63 -13.08 -0.02
N GLU A 76 -2.24 -12.00 -0.71
CA GLU A 76 -2.55 -11.75 -2.11
C GLU A 76 -1.43 -10.95 -2.75
N ASN A 77 -1.03 -11.31 -3.97
CA ASN A 77 0.04 -10.64 -4.70
C ASN A 77 -0.23 -10.69 -6.21
N THR A 78 -0.82 -9.61 -6.72
CA THR A 78 -1.07 -9.39 -8.14
C THR A 78 -0.34 -8.11 -8.59
N GLU A 79 -0.38 -7.81 -9.89
CA GLU A 79 0.13 -6.54 -10.42
C GLU A 79 -0.72 -5.34 -9.97
N GLU A 80 -1.99 -5.55 -9.68
CA GLU A 80 -2.95 -4.50 -9.35
C GLU A 80 -3.04 -4.24 -7.83
N ARG A 81 -2.82 -5.28 -7.01
CA ARG A 81 -2.78 -5.15 -5.56
C ARG A 81 -1.90 -6.22 -4.90
N LYS A 82 -1.35 -5.86 -3.74
CA LYS A 82 -0.68 -6.77 -2.83
C LYS A 82 -1.27 -6.57 -1.43
N ILE A 83 -1.64 -7.64 -0.76
CA ILE A 83 -2.30 -7.59 0.56
C ILE A 83 -1.44 -8.33 1.58
N GLY A 84 -1.08 -7.61 2.65
CA GLY A 84 -0.41 -8.14 3.83
C GLY A 84 -1.37 -8.17 5.03
N THR A 85 -1.35 -9.23 5.83
CA THR A 85 -2.15 -9.33 7.07
C THR A 85 -1.27 -9.71 8.25
N ASN A 86 -1.37 -8.96 9.35
CA ASN A 86 -0.72 -9.34 10.58
C ASN A 86 -1.54 -10.43 11.30
N ILE A 87 -0.92 -11.58 11.57
CA ILE A 87 -1.59 -12.73 12.19
C ILE A 87 -1.86 -12.57 13.69
N THR A 88 -1.33 -11.52 14.31
CA THR A 88 -1.52 -11.18 15.74
C THR A 88 -2.55 -10.07 15.94
N GLY A 89 -3.36 -9.75 14.93
CA GLY A 89 -4.46 -8.78 15.05
C GLY A 89 -4.03 -7.32 15.04
N LYS A 90 -2.86 -6.99 14.46
CA LYS A 90 -2.37 -5.61 14.31
C LYS A 90 -2.75 -4.96 12.96
N GLY A 91 -3.75 -5.49 12.26
CA GLY A 91 -4.26 -4.89 11.03
C GLY A 91 -3.65 -5.44 9.75
N HIS A 92 -3.89 -4.70 8.67
CA HIS A 92 -3.58 -5.13 7.32
C HIS A 92 -2.91 -4.02 6.53
N ILE A 93 -2.25 -4.39 5.44
CA ILE A 93 -1.64 -3.47 4.48
C ILE A 93 -2.19 -3.82 3.10
N ILE A 94 -2.69 -2.81 2.39
CA ILE A 94 -2.95 -2.90 0.95
C ILE A 94 -1.89 -2.04 0.26
N ILE A 95 -1.18 -2.63 -0.71
CA ILE A 95 -0.26 -1.92 -1.60
C ILE A 95 -0.86 -2.02 -3.01
N ALA A 96 -1.30 -0.90 -3.55
CA ALA A 96 -1.83 -0.78 -4.90
C ALA A 96 -0.78 -0.10 -5.80
N PRO A 97 -0.11 -0.84 -6.70
CA PRO A 97 0.90 -0.27 -7.59
C PRO A 97 0.34 0.80 -8.53
N ILE A 98 1.15 1.82 -8.81
CA ILE A 98 0.82 2.95 -9.67
C ILE A 98 1.92 3.11 -10.75
N PRO A 99 1.60 2.90 -12.05
CA PRO A 99 0.38 2.25 -12.56
C PRO A 99 0.31 0.77 -12.14
N ILE A 100 -0.72 0.04 -12.57
CA ILE A 100 -0.82 -1.42 -12.39
C ILE A 100 0.47 -2.08 -12.89
N GLY A 101 1.09 -2.90 -12.04
CA GLY A 101 2.39 -3.56 -12.30
C GLY A 101 3.62 -2.65 -12.21
N GLY A 102 3.44 -1.37 -11.87
CA GLY A 102 4.49 -0.36 -11.74
C GLY A 102 5.23 -0.37 -10.41
N THR A 103 6.13 0.60 -10.25
CA THR A 103 7.00 0.77 -9.07
C THR A 103 6.59 1.90 -8.13
N GLY A 104 5.68 2.78 -8.56
CA GLY A 104 4.96 3.66 -7.64
C GLY A 104 3.88 2.88 -6.90
N ALA A 105 3.38 3.39 -5.78
CA ALA A 105 2.28 2.74 -5.07
C ALA A 105 1.52 3.68 -4.13
N LEU A 106 0.22 3.40 -3.99
CA LEU A 106 -0.59 3.80 -2.86
C LEU A 106 -0.57 2.67 -1.82
N ILE A 107 -0.21 3.00 -0.59
CA ILE A 107 -0.07 2.06 0.51
C ILE A 107 -1.04 2.49 1.61
N CYS A 108 -1.94 1.58 2.00
CA CYS A 108 -2.94 1.84 3.02
C CYS A 108 -2.82 0.84 4.15
N TYR A 109 -2.71 1.35 5.38
CA TYR A 109 -2.87 0.58 6.61
C TYR A 109 -4.35 0.51 6.98
N ILE A 110 -4.87 -0.70 7.14
CA ILE A 110 -6.28 -0.99 7.38
C ILE A 110 -6.49 -1.43 8.82
N ASN A 111 -7.55 -0.90 9.44
CA ASN A 111 -8.02 -1.25 10.77
C ASN A 111 -8.11 -2.78 10.97
N PRO A 112 -7.54 -3.34 12.06
CA PRO A 112 -7.64 -4.76 12.38
C PRO A 112 -9.06 -5.34 12.54
N GLN A 113 -10.07 -4.48 12.77
CA GLN A 113 -11.46 -4.93 12.90
C GLN A 113 -12.16 -5.12 11.55
N ALA A 114 -11.58 -4.65 10.46
CA ALA A 114 -12.13 -4.78 9.11
C ALA A 114 -11.38 -5.84 8.30
N GLY A 115 -12.07 -6.47 7.34
CA GLY A 115 -11.39 -7.32 6.37
C GLY A 115 -10.56 -6.44 5.41
N PRO A 116 -9.34 -6.83 5.03
CA PRO A 116 -8.53 -6.04 4.10
C PRO A 116 -9.20 -5.88 2.73
N ARG A 117 -10.08 -6.80 2.34
CA ARG A 117 -10.78 -6.74 1.05
C ARG A 117 -11.96 -5.76 1.05
N ASP A 118 -12.43 -5.33 2.22
CA ASP A 118 -13.56 -4.41 2.34
C ASP A 118 -13.17 -3.02 1.81
N ALA A 119 -11.93 -2.59 2.07
CA ALA A 119 -11.36 -1.33 1.58
C ALA A 119 -10.77 -1.41 0.15
N LEU A 120 -10.68 -2.61 -0.43
CA LEU A 120 -9.87 -2.84 -1.63
C LEU A 120 -10.35 -2.04 -2.85
N PHE A 121 -11.66 -2.03 -3.10
CA PHE A 121 -12.24 -1.30 -4.23
C PHE A 121 -11.90 0.19 -4.17
N THR A 122 -12.04 0.80 -2.99
CA THR A 122 -11.73 2.21 -2.78
C THR A 122 -10.24 2.47 -2.99
N VAL A 123 -9.35 1.68 -2.38
CA VAL A 123 -7.90 1.85 -2.53
C VAL A 123 -7.47 1.76 -4.00
N GLN A 124 -7.95 0.77 -4.75
CA GLN A 124 -7.60 0.63 -6.17
C GLN A 124 -8.12 1.79 -7.03
N SER A 125 -9.36 2.22 -6.78
CA SER A 125 -9.96 3.37 -7.48
C SER A 125 -9.14 4.65 -7.27
N PHE A 126 -8.65 4.88 -6.05
CA PHE A 126 -7.82 6.02 -5.72
C PHE A 126 -6.38 5.90 -6.24
N ALA A 127 -5.81 4.69 -6.30
CA ALA A 127 -4.52 4.45 -6.94
C ALA A 127 -4.55 4.84 -8.44
N LEU A 128 -5.67 4.57 -9.13
CA LEU A 128 -5.87 5.01 -10.52
C LEU A 128 -5.93 6.55 -10.65
N LYS A 129 -6.61 7.25 -9.73
CA LYS A 129 -6.62 8.73 -9.70
C LYS A 129 -5.20 9.31 -9.55
N LEU A 130 -4.32 8.61 -8.84
CA LEU A 130 -2.95 9.04 -8.57
C LEU A 130 -1.98 8.80 -9.75
N ALA A 131 -2.36 8.07 -10.80
CA ALA A 131 -1.46 7.65 -11.89
C ALA A 131 -0.75 8.81 -12.63
N ASN A 132 -1.38 9.98 -12.68
CA ASN A 132 -0.83 11.18 -13.32
C ASN A 132 0.04 12.03 -12.38
N PHE A 133 0.13 11.69 -11.10
CA PHE A 133 0.80 12.49 -10.07
C PHE A 133 2.04 11.81 -9.47
N VAL A 134 2.26 10.53 -9.78
CA VAL A 134 3.22 9.60 -9.13
C VAL A 134 4.25 9.04 -10.10
#